data_AF-A0AAN6IYV7-F1
#
_entry.id   AF-A0AAN6IYV7-F1
#
_cell.length_a   1.000
_cell.length_b   1.000
_cell.length_c   1.000
_cell.angle_alpha   90.00
_cell.angle_beta   90.00
_cell.angle_gamma   90.00
#
_symmetry.space_group_name_H-M   'P 1'
#
loop_
_entity.id
_entity.type
_entity.pdbx_description
1 polymer ?
#
loop_
_entity_poly.entity_id
_entity_poly.type
_entity_poly.pdbx_seq_one_letter_code
_entity_poly.pdbx_strand_id
1 'polypeptide(L)' 'MARTKQTARKSTGGKAPRKQLASKAARKSAPSTGGVKKPHRYKPGTVALREIRRYQKSTDLQNPKLTFQRLVR' A
#
# COMPACT_ATOMS: atom_id res chain seq x y z
N MET A 1 15.43 4.11 43.24
CA MET A 1 14.38 4.95 42.61
C MET A 1 15.06 5.98 41.72
N ALA A 2 14.99 5.83 40.40
CA ALA A 2 15.64 6.73 39.45
C ALA A 2 14.61 7.65 38.79
N ARG A 3 14.90 8.95 38.85
CA ARG A 3 14.08 10.09 38.42
C ARG A 3 13.70 10.00 36.93
N THR A 4 12.41 9.94 36.62
CA THR A 4 11.87 10.06 35.27
C THR A 4 11.97 11.51 34.78
N LYS A 5 12.74 11.77 33.71
CA LYS A 5 12.68 13.06 33.01
C LYS A 5 11.50 13.05 32.04
N GLN A 6 10.48 13.86 32.31
CA GLN A 6 9.39 14.13 31.37
C GLN A 6 9.92 15.00 30.23
N THR A 7 10.11 14.42 29.04
CA THR A 7 10.37 15.22 27.84
C THR A 7 9.04 15.69 27.27
N ALA A 8 8.85 17.00 27.13
CA ALA A 8 7.68 17.56 26.47
C ALA A 8 7.62 17.11 25.01
N ARG A 9 6.64 16.26 24.67
CA ARG A 9 6.25 16.03 23.27
C ARG A 9 5.44 17.25 22.81
N LYS A 10 5.98 18.03 21.87
CA LYS A 10 5.18 19.06 21.20
C LYS A 10 4.08 18.38 20.38
N SER A 11 2.84 18.73 20.71
CA SER A 11 1.62 18.36 20.02
C SER A 11 1.52 19.07 18.66
N THR A 12 1.09 18.30 17.66
CA THR A 12 0.42 18.69 16.40
C THR A 12 0.36 20.19 16.05
N GLY A 13 1.19 20.60 15.07
CA GLY A 13 0.92 21.76 14.24
C GLY A 13 0.51 21.30 12.84
N GLY A 14 -0.79 21.33 12.56
CA GLY A 14 -1.31 21.13 11.19
C GLY A 14 -0.65 22.10 10.22
N LYS A 15 -0.36 21.65 9.00
CA LYS A 15 0.16 22.52 7.93
C LYS A 15 -0.80 23.68 7.70
N ALA A 16 -0.32 24.92 7.81
CA ALA A 16 -1.05 26.12 7.38
C ALA A 16 -1.40 26.04 5.88
N PRO A 17 -2.51 26.66 5.43
CA PRO A 17 -2.91 26.64 4.02
C PRO A 17 -1.93 27.51 3.22
N ARG A 18 -0.96 26.86 2.54
CA ARG A 18 0.00 27.55 1.69
C ARG A 18 -0.61 27.75 0.30
N LYS A 19 -0.60 29.01 -0.18
CA LYS A 19 -0.97 29.42 -1.55
C LYS A 19 -0.38 28.47 -2.60
N GLN A 20 -1.19 28.13 -3.60
CA GLN A 20 -0.85 27.22 -4.70
C GLN A 20 0.30 27.79 -5.54
N LEU A 21 1.50 27.29 -5.28
CA LEU A 21 2.57 27.20 -6.27
C LEU A 21 2.66 25.72 -6.59
N ALA A 22 2.64 25.37 -7.88
CA ALA A 22 2.65 23.98 -8.36
C ALA A 22 3.85 23.22 -7.78
N SER A 23 3.62 22.51 -6.67
CA SER A 23 4.65 21.71 -6.04
C SER A 23 4.73 20.40 -6.82
N LYS A 24 5.78 20.25 -7.63
CA LYS A 24 6.21 18.94 -8.12
C LYS A 24 6.32 18.03 -6.89
N ALA A 25 5.42 17.06 -6.76
CA ALA A 25 5.42 16.16 -5.63
C ALA A 25 6.71 15.33 -5.71
N ALA A 26 7.71 15.73 -4.92
CA ALA A 26 8.85 14.89 -4.63
C ALA A 26 8.31 13.66 -3.90
N ARG A 27 7.98 12.61 -4.65
CA ARG A 27 7.68 11.29 -4.10
C ARG A 27 8.93 10.91 -3.30
N LYS A 28 8.77 10.55 -2.03
CA LYS A 28 9.86 10.05 -1.20
C LYS A 28 10.41 8.76 -1.82
N SER A 29 11.40 8.88 -2.68
CA SER A 29 12.17 7.76 -3.22
C SER A 29 13.64 8.01 -2.97
N ALA A 30 14.06 7.64 -1.76
CA ALA A 30 15.38 7.10 -1.37
C ALA A 30 15.50 7.26 0.15
N PRO A 31 15.81 6.19 0.91
CA PRO A 31 16.40 6.36 2.23
C PRO A 31 17.77 7.04 2.03
N SER A 32 17.94 8.23 2.59
CA SER A 32 19.25 8.77 2.92
C SER A 32 19.95 7.73 3.78
N THR A 33 21.07 7.19 3.28
CA THR A 33 22.08 6.46 4.06
C THR A 33 21.53 5.44 5.07
N GLY A 34 20.94 4.35 4.56
CA GLY A 34 20.63 3.17 5.36
C GLY A 34 19.60 2.26 4.70
N GLY A 35 20.05 1.30 3.88
CA GLY A 35 19.32 0.12 3.42
C GLY A 35 17.96 0.35 2.73
N VAL A 36 17.83 -0.05 1.46
CA VAL A 36 16.51 -0.10 0.79
C VAL A 36 15.57 -1.00 1.61
N LYS A 37 14.44 -0.45 2.08
CA LYS A 37 13.40 -1.23 2.75
C LYS A 37 13.00 -2.38 1.81
N LYS A 38 13.15 -3.62 2.28
CA LYS A 38 12.76 -4.80 1.49
C LYS A 38 11.31 -4.63 1.00
N PRO A 39 11.01 -4.97 -0.27
CA PRO A 39 9.63 -4.99 -0.75
C PRO A 39 8.75 -5.83 0.19
N HIS A 40 7.55 -5.33 0.48
CA HIS A 40 6.62 -6.06 1.31
C HIS A 40 6.12 -7.30 0.55
N ARG A 41 6.33 -8.48 1.14
CA ARG A 41 5.81 -9.75 0.65
C ARG A 41 4.77 -10.29 1.62
N TYR A 42 3.60 -10.65 1.10
CA TYR A 42 2.56 -11.30 1.90
C TYR A 42 2.97 -12.71 2.32
N LYS A 43 2.44 -13.17 3.45
CA LYS A 43 2.61 -14.56 3.90
C LYS A 43 1.91 -15.51 2.92
N PRO A 44 2.41 -16.75 2.77
CA PRO A 44 1.67 -17.78 2.03
C PRO A 44 0.23 -17.88 2.56
N GLY A 45 -0.73 -18.08 1.65
CA GLY A 45 -2.15 -18.14 1.98
C GLY A 45 -2.86 -16.77 2.07
N THR A 46 -2.16 -15.66 2.36
CA THR A 46 -2.83 -14.35 2.48
C THR A 46 -3.48 -13.89 1.18
N VAL A 47 -2.76 -14.04 0.05
CA VAL A 47 -3.30 -13.65 -1.26
C VAL A 47 -4.37 -14.65 -1.72
N ALA A 48 -4.17 -15.95 -1.49
CA ALA A 48 -5.13 -16.99 -1.84
C ALA A 48 -6.50 -16.77 -1.17
N LEU A 49 -6.52 -16.50 0.15
CA LEU A 49 -7.77 -16.22 0.86
C LEU A 49 -8.47 -14.95 0.36
N ARG A 50 -7.70 -13.94 -0.05
CA ARG A 50 -8.25 -12.72 -0.66
C ARG A 50 -8.88 -13.00 -2.01
N GLU A 51 -8.27 -13.87 -2.82
CA GLU A 51 -8.77 -14.26 -4.13
C GLU A 51 -10.02 -15.14 -4.02
N ILE A 52 -10.05 -16.11 -3.10
CA ILE A 52 -11.25 -16.92 -2.82
C ILE A 52 -12.44 -16.02 -2.46
N ARG A 53 -12.24 -15.08 -1.53
CA ARG A 53 -13.31 -14.12 -1.15
C ARG A 53 -13.76 -13.24 -2.31
N ARG A 54 -12.82 -12.81 -3.18
CA ARG A 54 -13.14 -12.00 -4.37
C ARG A 54 -14.02 -12.80 -5.34
N TYR A 55 -13.64 -14.03 -5.67
CA TYR A 55 -14.33 -14.86 -6.65
C TYR A 55 -15.66 -15.43 -6.14
N GLN A 56 -15.82 -15.58 -4.83
CA GLN A 56 -17.12 -15.92 -4.25
C GLN A 56 -18.10 -14.74 -4.25
N LYS A 57 -17.58 -13.51 -4.35
CA LYS A 57 -18.40 -12.29 -4.34
C LYS A 57 -18.82 -11.84 -5.75
N SER A 58 -17.98 -12.07 -6.77
CA SER A 58 -18.29 -11.73 -8.16
C SER A 58 -18.67 -12.96 -8.98
N THR A 59 -19.28 -12.73 -10.14
CA THR A 59 -19.71 -13.78 -11.09
C THR A 59 -19.06 -13.63 -12.45
N ASP A 60 -17.88 -13.00 -12.49
CA ASP A 60 -17.13 -12.79 -13.73
C ASP A 60 -16.56 -14.11 -14.26
N LEU A 61 -16.45 -14.23 -15.58
CA LEU A 61 -15.82 -15.41 -16.20
C LEU A 61 -14.34 -15.46 -15.83
N GLN A 62 -13.92 -16.56 -15.20
CA GLN A 62 -12.52 -16.82 -14.85
C GLN A 62 -11.62 -16.96 -16.09
N ASN A 63 -12.18 -17.47 -17.18
CA ASN A 63 -11.49 -17.70 -18.44
C ASN A 63 -11.87 -16.62 -19.47
N PRO A 64 -10.90 -16.04 -20.21
CA PRO A 64 -11.20 -15.11 -21.29
C PRO A 64 -12.11 -15.75 -22.35
N LYS A 65 -13.10 -14.99 -22.84
CA LYS A 65 -14.04 -15.50 -23.85
C LYS A 65 -13.33 -15.97 -25.13
N LEU A 66 -12.28 -15.27 -25.57
CA LEU A 66 -11.56 -15.60 -26.80
C LEU A 66 -10.86 -16.97 -26.75
N THR A 67 -10.24 -17.32 -25.62
CA THR A 67 -9.55 -18.62 -25.49
C THR A 67 -10.55 -19.76 -25.47
N PHE A 68 -11.68 -19.58 -24.77
CA PHE A 68 -12.76 -20.56 -24.74
C PHE A 68 -13.45 -20.70 -26.10
N GLN A 69 -13.67 -19.59 -26.80
CA GLN A 69 -14.29 -19.57 -28.13
C GLN A 69 -13.47 -20.35 -29.17
N ARG A 70 -12.13 -20.28 -29.11
CA ARG A 70 -11.25 -21.06 -30.01
C ARG A 70 -11.34 -22.57 -29.77
N LEU A 71 -11.67 -23.01 -28.56
CA LEU A 71 -11.77 -24.42 -28.20
C LEU A 71 -13.12 -25.04 -28.62
N VAL A 72 -14.20 -24.24 -28.64
CA VAL A 72 -15.56 -24.73 -28.87
C VAL A 72 -15.95 -24.74 -30.36
N ARG A 73 -15.27 -23.95 -31.20
CA ARG A 73 -15.53 -23.86 -32.64
C ARG A 73 -15.10 -25.14 -33.36
#